data_AF-A0A961DF50-F1
#
_entry.id   AF-A0A961DF50-F1
#
_cell.length_a   1.000
_cell.length_b   1.000
_cell.length_c   1.000
_cell.angle_alpha   90.00
_cell.angle_beta   90.00
_cell.angle_gamma   90.00
#
_symmetry.space_group_name_H-M   'P 1'
#
loop_
_entity.id
_entity.type
_entity.pdbx_description
1 polymer ?
#
loop_
_entity_poly.entity_id
_entity_poly.type
_entity_poly.pdbx_seq_one_letter_code
_entity_poly.pdbx_strand_id
1 'polypeptide(L)'
;MKILPILASLTLITPLASRAEVIVQNVDFGTITGDSQLSFSQFDTSLGTLTDVTLSWTVNSSISTASITNQNAGTVTVSKITFTNTVEGYVPSVGSSGDLVAEVAKSKSVTPAGGTVTLNPGESYVVNNVVFSGFTQTDSYTSADSNFSSFQGTGSVPLYLTNTFGATPTASGSGSTTSWLTSITGSTTGNLQVSYTYTAAVPIAPVPEPSSILLGGGSILCLAGFAFNRRRKGANAVLV
;
A
#
# COMPACT_ATOMS: atom_id res chain seq x y z
N MET A 1 10.72 70.40 13.46
CA MET A 1 9.61 69.56 12.93
C MET A 1 10.00 68.10 13.12
N LYS A 2 9.03 67.20 13.38
CA LYS A 2 9.32 65.80 13.77
C LYS A 2 9.56 64.93 12.53
N ILE A 3 10.55 64.05 12.64
CA ILE A 3 10.81 62.95 11.71
C ILE A 3 9.82 61.82 12.02
N LEU A 4 9.16 61.26 10.99
CA LEU A 4 8.40 60.01 11.10
C LEU A 4 9.10 58.91 10.28
N PRO A 5 9.53 57.80 10.90
CA PRO A 5 9.89 56.61 10.16
C PRO A 5 8.60 55.83 9.83
N ILE A 6 8.33 55.61 8.54
CA ILE A 6 7.33 54.63 8.12
C ILE A 6 7.98 53.25 8.27
N LEU A 7 7.67 52.55 9.36
CA LEU A 7 8.07 51.17 9.54
C LEU A 7 7.15 50.28 8.69
N ALA A 8 7.58 49.99 7.46
CA ALA A 8 6.89 49.04 6.61
C ALA A 8 7.11 47.62 7.17
N SER A 9 6.10 47.08 7.86
CA SER A 9 6.09 45.71 8.34
C SER A 9 6.09 44.73 7.16
N LEU A 10 7.28 44.31 6.74
CA LEU A 10 7.43 43.23 5.78
C LEU A 10 6.99 41.92 6.44
N THR A 11 5.72 41.55 6.26
CA THR A 11 5.20 40.25 6.69
C THR A 11 5.90 39.17 5.89
N LEU A 12 6.92 38.57 6.48
CA LEU A 12 7.61 37.41 5.93
C LEU A 12 6.62 36.23 5.94
N ILE A 13 5.94 36.02 4.82
CA ILE A 13 5.26 34.75 4.56
C ILE A 13 6.38 33.74 4.32
N THR A 14 6.85 33.11 5.38
CA THR A 14 7.60 31.86 5.25
C THR A 14 6.70 30.89 4.50
N PRO A 15 7.09 30.38 3.31
CA PRO A 15 6.36 29.26 2.73
C PRO A 15 6.38 28.15 3.77
N LEU A 16 5.21 27.70 4.20
CA LEU A 16 5.09 26.51 5.04
C LEU A 16 5.75 25.39 4.25
N ALA A 17 6.88 24.88 4.73
CA ALA A 17 7.53 23.74 4.11
C ALA A 17 6.51 22.59 4.14
N SER A 18 6.03 22.19 2.96
CA SER A 18 4.96 21.22 2.83
C SER A 18 5.48 19.87 3.28
N ARG A 19 5.17 19.51 4.53
CA ARG A 19 5.61 18.26 5.14
C ARG A 19 5.02 17.09 4.35
N ALA A 20 5.89 16.23 3.82
CA ALA A 20 5.49 14.91 3.38
C ALA A 20 5.11 14.09 4.62
N GLU A 21 3.88 13.58 4.63
CA GLU A 21 3.34 12.72 5.66
C GLU A 21 3.10 11.32 5.07
N VAL A 22 3.10 10.30 5.92
CA VAL A 22 3.01 8.90 5.50
C VAL A 22 1.93 8.19 6.30
N ILE A 23 0.99 7.55 5.60
CA ILE A 23 0.03 6.60 6.17
C ILE A 23 0.46 5.19 5.79
N VAL A 24 0.50 4.29 6.77
CA VAL A 24 0.89 2.89 6.56
C VAL A 24 -0.28 1.98 6.88
N GLN A 25 -0.59 1.08 5.96
CA GLN A 25 -1.55 -0.01 6.14
C GLN A 25 -0.81 -1.34 6.05
N ASN A 26 -1.15 -2.31 6.90
CA ASN A 26 -0.61 -3.66 6.85
C ASN A 26 -1.75 -4.65 6.59
N VAL A 27 -1.59 -5.45 5.55
CA VAL A 27 -2.57 -6.40 5.02
C VAL A 27 -1.99 -7.80 5.15
N ASP A 28 -2.54 -8.62 6.03
CA ASP A 28 -2.18 -10.04 6.11
C ASP A 28 -2.87 -10.82 4.99
N PHE A 29 -2.12 -11.63 4.25
CA PHE A 29 -2.68 -12.50 3.21
C PHE A 29 -3.35 -13.76 3.77
N GLY A 30 -3.14 -14.05 5.06
CA GLY A 30 -3.45 -15.33 5.66
C GLY A 30 -2.65 -16.45 4.99
N THR A 31 -3.27 -17.62 4.83
CA THR A 31 -2.68 -18.76 4.15
C THR A 31 -3.27 -18.93 2.75
N ILE A 32 -2.45 -18.78 1.72
CA ILE A 32 -2.82 -19.02 0.32
C ILE A 32 -2.20 -20.33 -0.19
N THR A 33 -3.01 -21.19 -0.79
CA THR A 33 -2.59 -22.48 -1.40
C THR A 33 -2.65 -22.46 -2.93
N GLY A 34 -3.01 -21.32 -3.51
CA GLY A 34 -3.22 -21.07 -4.93
C GLY A 34 -3.70 -19.62 -5.08
N ASP A 35 -4.53 -19.36 -6.09
CA ASP A 35 -5.06 -18.03 -6.35
C ASP A 35 -5.95 -17.50 -5.20
N SER A 36 -5.82 -16.20 -4.90
CA SER A 36 -6.59 -15.51 -3.86
C SER A 36 -6.84 -14.05 -4.23
N GLN A 37 -7.92 -13.46 -3.72
CA GLN A 37 -8.21 -12.04 -3.88
C GLN A 37 -8.39 -11.36 -2.53
N LEU A 38 -7.73 -10.22 -2.36
CA LEU A 38 -7.71 -9.40 -1.17
C LEU A 38 -7.99 -7.94 -1.55
N SER A 39 -8.07 -7.05 -0.56
CA SER A 39 -8.13 -5.61 -0.81
C SER A 39 -7.54 -4.80 0.34
N PHE A 40 -7.19 -3.55 0.04
CA PHE A 40 -6.71 -2.56 1.00
C PHE A 40 -7.34 -1.20 0.72
N SER A 41 -7.37 -0.30 1.71
CA SER A 41 -8.08 0.98 1.58
C SER A 41 -7.31 1.94 0.68
N GLN A 42 -8.03 2.63 -0.20
CA GLN A 42 -7.48 3.75 -0.97
C GLN A 42 -7.03 4.90 -0.06
N PHE A 43 -6.18 5.78 -0.58
CA PHE A 43 -5.82 7.03 0.07
C PHE A 43 -6.95 8.06 -0.06
N ASP A 44 -7.49 8.48 1.09
CA ASP A 44 -8.47 9.56 1.16
C ASP A 44 -7.82 10.91 0.80
N THR A 45 -8.23 11.45 -0.34
CA THR A 45 -7.74 12.73 -0.87
C THR A 45 -8.19 13.95 -0.06
N SER A 46 -9.07 13.78 0.94
CA SER A 46 -9.37 14.82 1.93
C SER A 46 -8.17 15.18 2.83
N LEU A 47 -7.22 14.24 2.98
CA LEU A 47 -6.03 14.41 3.82
C LEU A 47 -4.92 15.23 3.14
N GLY A 48 -4.92 15.28 1.80
CA GLY A 48 -3.94 16.01 1.02
C GLY A 48 -3.75 15.46 -0.38
N THR A 49 -2.63 15.82 -1.02
CA THR A 49 -2.26 15.35 -2.36
C THR A 49 -1.32 14.17 -2.23
N LEU A 50 -1.75 12.99 -2.70
CA LEU A 50 -0.91 11.80 -2.78
C LEU A 50 0.28 12.04 -3.72
N THR A 51 1.47 11.63 -3.30
CA THR A 51 2.73 11.82 -4.05
C THR A 51 3.42 10.52 -4.42
N ASP A 52 3.40 9.52 -3.53
CA ASP A 52 3.99 8.20 -3.74
C ASP A 52 3.14 7.12 -3.05
N VAL A 53 3.02 5.94 -3.66
CA VAL A 53 2.51 4.72 -3.03
C VAL A 53 3.60 3.67 -3.09
N THR A 54 4.01 3.13 -1.95
CA THR A 54 4.98 2.04 -1.87
C THR A 54 4.31 0.77 -1.34
N LEU A 55 4.45 -0.32 -2.09
CA LEU A 55 3.98 -1.67 -1.76
C LEU A 55 5.19 -2.52 -1.31
N SER A 56 5.28 -2.82 -0.02
CA SER A 56 6.34 -3.67 0.53
C SER A 56 5.80 -5.03 0.94
N TRP A 57 6.26 -6.06 0.23
CA TRP A 57 5.84 -7.44 0.37
C TRP A 57 6.76 -8.18 1.33
N THR A 58 6.21 -9.00 2.22
CA THR A 58 6.95 -10.02 2.98
C THR A 58 6.22 -11.35 2.87
N VAL A 59 6.87 -12.35 2.28
CA VAL A 59 6.27 -13.67 2.00
C VAL A 59 7.10 -14.78 2.68
N ASN A 60 6.41 -15.84 3.11
CA ASN A 60 6.97 -17.08 3.66
C ASN A 60 6.16 -18.26 3.14
N SER A 61 6.82 -19.30 2.64
CA SER A 61 6.18 -20.39 1.91
C SER A 61 6.70 -21.74 2.36
N SER A 62 5.87 -22.78 2.27
CA SER A 62 6.27 -24.14 2.61
C SER A 62 5.62 -25.14 1.69
N ILE A 63 6.35 -26.21 1.39
CA ILE A 63 5.84 -27.43 0.76
C ILE A 63 5.82 -28.49 1.86
N SER A 64 4.64 -28.95 2.25
CA SER A 64 4.50 -30.06 3.19
C SER A 64 4.91 -31.38 2.52
N THR A 65 4.44 -31.60 1.29
CA THR A 65 4.70 -32.79 0.47
C THR A 65 4.81 -32.39 -1.00
N ALA A 66 5.78 -32.93 -1.73
CA ALA A 66 5.82 -32.90 -3.18
C ALA A 66 6.31 -34.24 -3.74
N SER A 67 5.71 -34.69 -4.85
CA SER A 67 6.12 -35.87 -5.60
C SER A 67 6.76 -35.44 -6.92
N ILE A 68 7.96 -35.93 -7.18
CA ILE A 68 8.51 -35.95 -8.54
C ILE A 68 8.43 -37.37 -9.10
N THR A 69 8.01 -37.53 -10.34
CA THR A 69 7.91 -38.84 -11.02
C THR A 69 8.83 -38.87 -12.22
N ASN A 70 9.57 -39.98 -12.40
CA ASN A 70 10.33 -40.19 -13.62
C ASN A 70 9.37 -40.52 -14.77
N GLN A 71 9.06 -39.53 -15.60
CA GLN A 71 8.25 -39.72 -16.83
C GLN A 71 9.09 -40.10 -18.06
N ASN A 72 10.39 -40.35 -17.89
CA ASN A 72 11.26 -40.80 -18.98
C ASN A 72 11.08 -42.29 -19.25
N ALA A 73 11.33 -42.71 -20.50
CA ALA A 73 11.30 -44.12 -20.90
C ALA A 73 12.47 -44.96 -20.33
N GLY A 74 13.53 -44.31 -19.81
CA GLY A 74 14.68 -44.96 -19.20
C GLY A 74 14.84 -44.62 -17.71
N THR A 75 15.66 -45.43 -17.04
CA THR A 75 16.05 -45.21 -15.63
C THR A 75 16.95 -43.98 -15.51
N VAL A 76 16.69 -43.19 -14.47
CA VAL A 76 17.39 -41.92 -14.19
C VAL A 76 17.91 -41.90 -12.76
N THR A 77 19.01 -41.20 -12.52
CA THR A 77 19.52 -40.93 -11.18
C THR A 77 19.41 -39.44 -10.89
N VAL A 78 18.63 -39.08 -9.88
CA VAL A 78 18.42 -37.71 -9.40
C VAL A 78 19.40 -37.42 -8.27
N SER A 79 20.16 -36.34 -8.37
CA SER A 79 21.14 -35.91 -7.36
C SER A 79 20.73 -34.64 -6.59
N LYS A 80 19.79 -33.87 -7.14
CA LYS A 80 19.33 -32.61 -6.56
C LYS A 80 17.93 -32.31 -7.09
N ILE A 81 17.08 -31.69 -6.27
CA ILE A 81 15.74 -31.24 -6.66
C ILE A 81 15.64 -29.78 -6.24
N THR A 82 15.48 -28.87 -7.19
CA THR A 82 15.31 -27.44 -6.92
C THR A 82 13.83 -27.12 -6.97
N PHE A 83 13.24 -26.82 -5.81
CA PHE A 83 11.88 -26.31 -5.73
C PHE A 83 11.92 -24.79 -5.87
N THR A 84 10.94 -24.23 -6.55
CA THR A 84 10.72 -22.78 -6.68
C THR A 84 9.31 -22.47 -6.21
N ASN A 85 9.15 -21.36 -5.51
CA ASN A 85 7.86 -20.73 -5.29
C ASN A 85 7.90 -19.30 -5.82
N THR A 86 6.87 -18.93 -6.56
CA THR A 86 6.66 -17.59 -7.10
C THR A 86 5.29 -17.10 -6.62
N VAL A 87 5.25 -15.89 -6.07
CA VAL A 87 4.01 -15.17 -5.77
C VAL A 87 3.93 -13.93 -6.65
N GLU A 88 2.88 -13.86 -7.46
CA GLU A 88 2.58 -12.74 -8.34
C GLU A 88 1.42 -11.94 -7.75
N GLY A 89 1.53 -10.61 -7.75
CA GLY A 89 0.49 -9.69 -7.29
C GLY A 89 0.03 -8.77 -8.43
N TYR A 90 -1.28 -8.59 -8.60
CA TYR A 90 -1.86 -7.76 -9.66
C TYR A 90 -2.80 -6.68 -9.10
N VAL A 91 -2.59 -5.42 -9.49
CA VAL A 91 -3.31 -4.24 -8.95
C VAL A 91 -3.48 -3.14 -10.03
N PRO A 92 -4.65 -2.47 -10.10
CA PRO A 92 -5.94 -2.91 -9.55
C PRO A 92 -6.47 -4.08 -10.37
N SER A 93 -6.96 -5.15 -9.75
CA SER A 93 -7.32 -6.35 -10.51
C SER A 93 -8.66 -7.01 -10.16
N VAL A 94 -9.22 -7.71 -11.15
CA VAL A 94 -10.33 -8.66 -11.02
C VAL A 94 -9.87 -9.98 -11.63
N GLY A 95 -9.41 -10.93 -10.81
CA GLY A 95 -8.64 -12.08 -11.30
C GLY A 95 -7.23 -11.68 -11.74
N SER A 96 -6.67 -12.35 -12.75
CA SER A 96 -5.31 -12.08 -13.28
C SER A 96 -5.27 -11.02 -14.39
N SER A 97 -6.27 -10.13 -14.48
CA SER A 97 -6.43 -9.19 -15.60
C SER A 97 -5.94 -7.76 -15.33
N GLY A 98 -5.32 -7.51 -14.18
CA GLY A 98 -4.70 -6.23 -13.81
C GLY A 98 -3.21 -6.21 -14.13
N ASP A 99 -2.57 -5.07 -13.93
CA ASP A 99 -1.13 -4.94 -14.13
C ASP A 99 -0.37 -5.71 -13.03
N LEU A 100 0.69 -6.42 -13.42
CA LEU A 100 1.60 -7.10 -12.49
C LEU A 100 2.36 -6.05 -11.68
N VAL A 101 2.12 -6.01 -10.38
CA VAL A 101 2.70 -5.04 -9.45
C VAL A 101 3.81 -5.62 -8.57
N ALA A 102 3.91 -6.94 -8.46
CA ALA A 102 4.99 -7.64 -7.77
C ALA A 102 5.16 -9.08 -8.29
N GLU A 103 6.39 -9.58 -8.32
CA GLU A 103 6.72 -10.97 -8.66
C GLU A 103 7.84 -11.46 -7.72
N VAL A 104 7.46 -12.11 -6.62
CA VAL A 104 8.38 -12.55 -5.58
C VAL A 104 8.69 -14.03 -5.77
N ALA A 105 9.85 -14.34 -6.38
CA ALA A 105 10.31 -15.71 -6.58
C ALA A 105 11.46 -16.10 -5.62
N LYS A 106 11.45 -17.34 -5.12
CA LYS A 106 12.57 -17.94 -4.37
C LYS A 106 12.69 -19.43 -4.67
N SER A 107 13.92 -19.90 -4.77
CA SER A 107 14.23 -21.31 -4.95
C SER A 107 14.97 -21.89 -3.76
N LYS A 108 14.79 -23.20 -3.54
CA LYS A 108 15.49 -23.99 -2.53
C LYS A 108 15.74 -25.38 -3.06
N SER A 109 16.99 -25.83 -2.96
CA SER A 109 17.38 -27.16 -3.40
C SER A 109 17.40 -28.16 -2.25
N VAL A 110 16.95 -29.37 -2.53
CA VAL A 110 17.00 -30.54 -1.64
C VAL A 110 17.82 -31.62 -2.34
N THR A 111 18.71 -32.27 -1.61
CA THR A 111 19.42 -33.47 -2.06
C THR A 111 18.64 -34.69 -1.57
N PRO A 112 18.38 -35.72 -2.41
CA PRO A 112 17.73 -36.94 -1.96
C PRO A 112 18.46 -37.60 -0.78
N ALA A 113 17.71 -38.28 0.09
CA ALA A 113 18.30 -39.07 1.17
C ALA A 113 19.27 -40.12 0.61
N GLY A 114 20.52 -40.14 1.11
CA GLY A 114 21.60 -40.95 0.55
C GLY A 114 22.42 -40.27 -0.57
N GLY A 115 22.14 -39.00 -0.89
CA GLY A 115 22.88 -38.21 -1.88
C GLY A 115 22.30 -38.28 -3.29
N THR A 116 21.78 -39.45 -3.68
CA THR A 116 21.11 -39.66 -4.97
C THR A 116 19.96 -40.65 -4.82
N VAL A 117 18.93 -40.53 -5.66
CA VAL A 117 17.90 -41.58 -5.84
C VAL A 117 17.84 -42.00 -7.30
N THR A 118 17.81 -43.30 -7.54
CA THR A 118 17.57 -43.87 -8.87
C THR A 118 16.09 -44.18 -9.01
N LEU A 119 15.48 -43.78 -10.14
CA LEU A 119 14.07 -43.96 -10.44
C LEU A 119 13.92 -44.65 -11.80
N ASN A 120 13.19 -45.75 -11.84
CA ASN A 120 12.73 -46.39 -13.07
C ASN A 120 11.53 -45.62 -13.66
N PRO A 121 11.14 -45.87 -14.93
CA PRO A 121 9.98 -45.23 -15.54
C PRO A 121 8.71 -45.40 -14.69
N GLY A 122 8.03 -44.30 -14.40
CA GLY A 122 6.82 -44.25 -13.55
C GLY A 122 7.08 -44.23 -12.04
N GLU A 123 8.30 -44.49 -11.56
CA GLU A 123 8.63 -44.39 -10.14
C GLU A 123 8.66 -42.93 -9.66
N SER A 124 8.25 -42.73 -8.41
CA SER A 124 8.11 -41.41 -7.80
C SER A 124 8.96 -41.27 -6.55
N TYR A 125 9.56 -40.09 -6.37
CA TYR A 125 10.27 -39.69 -5.17
C TYR A 125 9.51 -38.59 -4.45
N VAL A 126 9.21 -38.81 -3.17
CA VAL A 126 8.47 -37.86 -2.33
C VAL A 126 9.45 -37.07 -1.47
N VAL A 127 9.34 -35.75 -1.53
CA VAL A 127 10.05 -34.81 -0.66
C VAL A 127 9.05 -34.15 0.28
N ASN A 128 9.40 -34.02 1.55
CA ASN A 128 8.55 -33.38 2.56
C ASN A 128 9.26 -32.16 3.18
N ASN A 129 8.47 -31.24 3.74
CA ASN A 129 8.91 -30.12 4.59
C ASN A 129 9.96 -29.17 3.96
N VAL A 130 9.74 -28.73 2.72
CA VAL A 130 10.59 -27.71 2.08
C VAL A 130 10.10 -26.31 2.46
N VAL A 131 10.75 -25.69 3.45
CA VAL A 131 10.43 -24.33 3.92
C VAL A 131 11.27 -23.28 3.19
N PHE A 132 10.61 -22.23 2.72
CA PHE A 132 11.16 -20.99 2.18
C PHE A 132 10.76 -19.84 3.12
N SER A 133 11.70 -19.03 3.59
CA SER A 133 11.41 -17.96 4.56
C SER A 133 12.04 -16.63 4.15
N GLY A 134 11.44 -15.53 4.57
CA GLY A 134 11.96 -14.17 4.35
C GLY A 134 12.16 -13.86 2.86
N PHE A 135 11.07 -13.87 2.10
CA PHE A 135 11.05 -13.25 0.78
C PHE A 135 10.56 -11.82 0.97
N THR A 136 11.18 -10.84 0.32
CA THR A 136 10.73 -9.45 0.37
C THR A 136 10.90 -8.78 -0.98
N GLN A 137 9.91 -8.00 -1.39
CA GLN A 137 9.98 -7.10 -2.56
C GLN A 137 9.42 -5.73 -2.15
N THR A 138 9.84 -4.66 -2.81
CA THR A 138 9.27 -3.33 -2.61
C THR A 138 9.16 -2.63 -3.95
N ASP A 139 7.95 -2.17 -4.25
CA ASP A 139 7.55 -1.57 -5.53
C ASP A 139 6.90 -0.22 -5.22
N SER A 140 7.23 0.83 -5.99
CA SER A 140 6.77 2.21 -5.72
C SER A 140 6.10 2.82 -6.94
N TYR A 141 5.07 3.62 -6.71
CA TYR A 141 4.21 4.26 -7.71
C TYR A 141 4.15 5.76 -7.47
N THR A 142 4.29 6.53 -8.53
CA THR A 142 4.25 7.99 -8.57
C THR A 142 3.12 8.48 -9.48
N SER A 143 2.85 9.78 -9.50
CA SER A 143 1.83 10.35 -10.39
C SER A 143 2.06 10.17 -11.90
N ALA A 144 3.20 9.61 -12.32
CA ALA A 144 3.48 9.25 -13.71
C ALA A 144 2.97 7.84 -14.10
N ASP A 145 2.68 6.99 -13.12
CA ASP A 145 2.34 5.58 -13.32
C ASP A 145 0.84 5.39 -13.62
N SER A 146 0.51 4.51 -14.57
CA SER A 146 -0.87 4.23 -15.02
C SER A 146 -1.82 3.93 -13.86
N ASN A 147 -1.37 3.08 -12.94
CA ASN A 147 -2.16 2.62 -11.80
C ASN A 147 -2.23 3.60 -10.64
N PHE A 148 -1.46 4.71 -10.64
CA PHE A 148 -1.41 5.65 -9.52
C PHE A 148 -2.78 6.21 -9.13
N SER A 149 -3.62 6.46 -10.14
CA SER A 149 -5.00 6.94 -9.94
C SER A 149 -5.90 5.93 -9.20
N SER A 150 -5.64 4.63 -9.34
CA SER A 150 -6.45 3.57 -8.69
C SER A 150 -6.30 3.55 -7.18
N PHE A 151 -5.21 4.12 -6.66
CA PHE A 151 -4.90 4.18 -5.24
C PHE A 151 -5.59 5.35 -4.51
N GLN A 152 -6.28 6.25 -5.22
CA GLN A 152 -6.90 7.45 -4.65
C GLN A 152 -8.42 7.29 -4.51
N GLY A 153 -8.98 7.75 -3.39
CA GLY A 153 -10.42 7.71 -3.10
C GLY A 153 -10.72 7.17 -1.70
N THR A 154 -12.00 6.93 -1.44
CA THR A 154 -12.49 6.42 -0.14
C THR A 154 -12.92 4.96 -0.20
N GLY A 155 -12.58 4.24 -1.28
CA GLY A 155 -12.91 2.84 -1.50
C GLY A 155 -11.76 1.89 -1.13
N SER A 156 -11.73 0.74 -1.80
CA SER A 156 -10.69 -0.27 -1.63
C SER A 156 -10.07 -0.66 -2.97
N VAL A 157 -8.75 -0.78 -3.01
CA VAL A 157 -8.00 -1.33 -4.15
C VAL A 157 -8.05 -2.86 -4.08
N PRO A 158 -8.57 -3.55 -5.11
CA PRO A 158 -8.53 -5.01 -5.16
C PRO A 158 -7.14 -5.48 -5.63
N LEU A 159 -6.63 -6.50 -4.92
CA LEU A 159 -5.36 -7.17 -5.16
C LEU A 159 -5.63 -8.64 -5.44
N TYR A 160 -5.18 -9.13 -6.59
CA TYR A 160 -5.17 -10.56 -6.88
C TYR A 160 -3.78 -11.13 -6.65
N LEU A 161 -3.70 -12.31 -6.05
CA LEU A 161 -2.47 -13.04 -5.77
C LEU A 161 -2.52 -14.40 -6.47
N THR A 162 -1.50 -14.71 -7.24
CA THR A 162 -1.26 -16.06 -7.78
C THR A 162 -0.04 -16.66 -7.08
N ASN A 163 -0.16 -17.91 -6.65
CA ASN A 163 0.86 -18.63 -5.90
C ASN A 163 1.24 -19.92 -6.62
N THR A 164 2.38 -19.90 -7.31
CA THR A 164 2.85 -20.99 -8.17
C THR A 164 4.01 -21.72 -7.51
N PHE A 165 3.97 -23.06 -7.52
CA PHE A 165 5.10 -23.91 -7.11
C PHE A 165 5.62 -24.71 -8.30
N GLY A 166 6.95 -24.80 -8.43
CA GLY A 166 7.64 -25.62 -9.42
C GLY A 166 8.71 -26.51 -8.79
N ALA A 167 9.11 -27.57 -9.49
CA ALA A 167 10.24 -28.40 -9.10
C ALA A 167 11.05 -28.87 -10.32
N THR A 168 12.36 -28.68 -10.26
CA THR A 168 13.31 -29.04 -11.32
C THR A 168 14.37 -29.98 -10.74
N PRO A 169 14.32 -31.30 -11.05
CA PRO A 169 15.37 -32.23 -10.67
C PRO A 169 16.60 -32.09 -11.57
N THR A 170 17.78 -32.20 -10.96
CA THR A 170 19.04 -32.49 -11.65
C THR A 170 19.17 -34.01 -11.73
N ALA A 171 19.03 -34.55 -12.94
CA ALA A 171 19.04 -35.99 -13.19
C ALA A 171 19.98 -36.36 -14.33
N SER A 172 20.55 -37.57 -14.24
CA SER A 172 21.38 -38.20 -15.28
C SER A 172 20.81 -39.57 -15.64
N GLY A 173 20.62 -39.85 -16.93
CA GLY A 173 20.06 -41.12 -17.41
C GLY A 173 19.60 -41.03 -18.87
N SER A 174 18.94 -42.07 -19.36
CA SER A 174 18.41 -42.12 -20.73
C SER A 174 16.96 -41.60 -20.80
N GLY A 175 16.80 -40.36 -21.24
CA GLY A 175 15.50 -39.77 -21.57
C GLY A 175 15.48 -38.26 -21.38
N SER A 176 14.58 -37.58 -22.10
CA SER A 176 14.41 -36.13 -22.06
C SER A 176 12.97 -35.78 -21.71
N THR A 177 12.75 -35.26 -20.51
CA THR A 177 11.51 -34.59 -20.10
C THR A 177 11.84 -33.41 -19.19
N THR A 178 11.13 -32.30 -19.39
CA THR A 178 11.39 -31.00 -18.74
C THR A 178 10.52 -30.71 -17.52
N SER A 179 9.50 -31.53 -17.25
CA SER A 179 8.63 -31.40 -16.07
C SER A 179 8.46 -32.75 -15.38
N TRP A 180 8.81 -32.79 -14.08
CA TRP A 180 8.82 -34.00 -13.27
C TRP A 180 7.89 -33.91 -12.06
N LEU A 181 7.43 -32.70 -11.71
CA LEU A 181 6.52 -32.48 -10.58
C LEU A 181 5.13 -33.04 -10.92
N THR A 182 4.68 -34.04 -10.15
CA THR A 182 3.38 -34.71 -10.38
C THR A 182 2.36 -34.44 -9.29
N SER A 183 2.80 -34.11 -8.08
CA SER A 183 1.94 -33.53 -7.06
C SER A 183 2.70 -32.58 -6.15
N ILE A 184 2.00 -31.58 -5.63
CA ILE A 184 2.54 -30.66 -4.64
C ILE A 184 1.43 -30.25 -3.68
N THR A 185 1.77 -30.20 -2.40
CA THR A 185 0.96 -29.63 -1.34
C THR A 185 1.82 -28.57 -0.70
N GLY A 186 1.54 -27.32 -1.06
CA GLY A 186 2.26 -26.16 -0.58
C GLY A 186 1.30 -25.07 -0.13
N SER A 187 1.78 -24.23 0.77
CA SER A 187 1.06 -23.07 1.28
C SER A 187 2.02 -21.91 1.46
N THR A 188 1.50 -20.71 1.28
CA THR A 188 2.22 -19.46 1.37
C THR A 188 1.47 -18.54 2.32
N THR A 189 2.22 -17.73 3.06
CA THR A 189 1.74 -16.77 4.05
C THR A 189 2.51 -15.47 3.88
N GLY A 190 1.94 -14.33 4.24
CA GLY A 190 2.68 -13.07 4.08
C GLY A 190 1.89 -11.83 4.45
N ASN A 191 2.56 -10.70 4.34
CA ASN A 191 2.01 -9.39 4.58
C ASN A 191 2.38 -8.43 3.44
N LEU A 192 1.43 -7.59 3.05
CA LEU A 192 1.67 -6.38 2.27
C LEU A 192 1.61 -5.18 3.21
N GLN A 193 2.67 -4.40 3.25
CA GLN A 193 2.68 -3.07 3.82
C GLN A 193 2.49 -2.05 2.69
N VAL A 194 1.36 -1.34 2.71
CA VAL A 194 1.08 -0.24 1.78
C VAL A 194 1.39 1.08 2.49
N SER A 195 2.30 1.88 1.91
CA SER A 195 2.69 3.19 2.43
C SER A 195 2.27 4.28 1.46
N TYR A 196 1.43 5.20 1.91
CA TYR A 196 0.95 6.35 1.16
C TYR A 196 1.71 7.60 1.61
N THR A 197 2.61 8.11 0.78
CA THR A 197 3.27 9.39 1.02
C THR A 197 2.46 10.51 0.37
N TYR A 198 2.05 11.49 1.14
CA TYR A 198 1.23 12.61 0.68
C TYR A 198 1.75 13.95 1.19
N THR A 199 1.44 15.00 0.46
CA THR A 199 1.57 16.38 0.94
C THR A 199 0.27 16.77 1.63
N ALA A 200 0.32 17.04 2.93
CA ALA A 200 -0.86 17.39 3.72
C ALA A 200 -1.59 18.62 3.16
N ALA A 201 -2.93 18.60 3.20
CA ALA A 201 -3.73 19.75 2.82
C ALA A 201 -3.34 20.97 3.67
N VAL A 202 -3.04 22.11 3.02
CA VAL A 202 -2.72 23.35 3.73
C VAL A 202 -3.95 23.74 4.57
N PRO A 203 -3.82 23.89 5.90
CA PRO A 203 -4.92 24.37 6.72
C PRO A 203 -5.35 25.73 6.18
N ILE A 204 -6.60 25.83 5.71
CA ILE A 204 -7.16 27.11 5.29
C ILE A 204 -7.20 27.97 6.55
N ALA A 205 -6.23 28.87 6.68
CA ALA A 205 -6.19 29.81 7.80
C ALA A 205 -7.54 30.52 7.85
N PRO A 206 -8.19 30.63 9.02
CA PRO A 206 -9.50 31.27 9.12
C PRO A 206 -9.43 32.64 8.45
N VAL A 207 -10.19 32.81 7.36
CA VAL A 207 -10.28 34.09 6.68
C VAL A 207 -10.69 35.11 7.72
N PRO A 208 -9.91 36.18 7.99
CA PRO A 208 -10.30 37.18 8.96
C PRO A 208 -11.67 37.71 8.57
N GLU A 209 -12.68 37.46 9.40
CA GLU A 209 -14.04 37.90 9.10
C GLU A 209 -14.02 39.42 8.82
N PRO A 210 -14.63 39.90 7.73
CA PRO A 210 -14.52 41.29 7.34
C PRO A 210 -15.31 42.20 8.29
N SER A 211 -14.69 42.54 9.42
CA SER A 211 -15.11 43.59 10.36
C SER A 211 -16.60 43.57 10.75
N SER A 212 -17.20 42.39 10.90
CA SER A 212 -18.58 42.20 11.36
C SER A 212 -18.85 42.88 12.71
N ILE A 213 -17.82 42.94 13.57
CA ILE A 213 -17.80 43.70 14.84
C ILE A 213 -18.03 45.21 14.66
N LEU A 214 -17.63 45.83 13.54
CA LEU A 214 -17.91 47.25 13.27
C LEU A 214 -19.38 47.50 12.90
N LEU A 215 -20.06 46.54 12.27
CA LEU A 215 -21.50 46.61 12.01
C LEU A 215 -22.33 46.37 13.30
N GLY A 216 -21.88 45.45 14.17
CA GLY A 216 -22.47 45.22 15.48
C GLY A 216 -22.24 46.37 16.48
N GLY A 217 -21.05 46.96 16.49
CA GLY A 217 -20.72 48.09 17.38
C GLY A 217 -21.36 49.41 16.97
N GLY A 218 -21.43 49.69 15.66
CA GLY A 218 -22.02 50.94 15.15
C GLY A 218 -23.53 51.06 15.39
N SER A 219 -24.26 49.95 15.33
CA SER A 219 -25.72 49.92 15.53
C SER A 219 -26.13 50.21 16.99
N ILE A 220 -25.33 49.79 17.97
CA ILE A 220 -25.57 50.09 19.40
C ILE A 220 -25.33 51.57 19.72
N LEU A 221 -24.30 52.19 19.12
CA LEU A 221 -24.00 53.62 19.31
C LEU A 221 -25.09 54.54 18.72
N CYS A 222 -25.69 54.17 17.59
CA CYS A 222 -26.81 54.92 17.00
C CYS A 222 -28.08 54.91 17.89
N LEU A 223 -28.39 53.81 18.59
CA LEU A 223 -29.51 53.79 19.54
C LEU A 223 -29.26 54.67 20.78
N ALA A 224 -28.02 54.69 21.30
CA ALA A 224 -27.65 55.51 22.44
C ALA A 224 -27.82 57.02 22.16
N GLY A 225 -27.44 57.48 20.97
CA GLY A 225 -27.62 58.87 20.53
C GLY A 225 -29.10 59.29 20.45
N PHE A 226 -29.97 58.41 19.93
CA PHE A 226 -31.41 58.70 19.81
C PHE A 226 -32.12 58.74 21.17
N ALA A 227 -31.72 57.89 22.12
CA ALA A 227 -32.30 57.85 23.46
C ALA A 227 -32.00 59.13 24.29
N PHE A 228 -30.77 59.66 24.21
CA PHE A 228 -30.37 60.85 24.97
C PHE A 228 -31.08 62.13 24.50
N ASN A 229 -31.31 62.26 23.19
CA ASN A 229 -31.96 63.46 22.64
C ASN A 229 -33.45 63.56 23.01
N ARG A 230 -34.10 62.42 23.33
CA ARG A 230 -35.50 62.38 23.78
C ARG A 230 -35.68 62.79 25.24
N ARG A 231 -34.70 62.49 26.12
CA ARG A 231 -34.75 62.88 27.55
C ARG A 231 -34.56 64.38 27.78
N ARG A 232 -33.74 65.07 26.98
CA ARG A 232 -33.53 66.53 27.12
C ARG A 232 -34.74 67.38 26.71
N LYS A 233 -35.68 66.86 25.90
CA LYS A 233 -36.92 67.59 25.53
C LYS A 233 -38.08 67.41 26.53
N GLY A 234 -37.93 66.57 27.56
CA GLY A 234 -38.99 66.29 28.54
C GLY A 234 -38.81 66.92 29.93
N ALA A 235 -37.77 67.75 30.14
CA ALA A 235 -37.35 68.20 31.48
C ALA A 235 -37.54 69.71 31.76
N ASN A 236 -38.18 70.46 30.87
CA ASN A 236 -38.45 71.90 31.04
C ASN A 236 -39.96 72.19 30.96
N ALA A 237 -40.74 71.63 31.89
CA ALA A 237 -42.13 72.00 32.11
C ALA A 237 -42.55 71.66 33.54
N VAL A 238 -43.08 72.64 34.31
CA VAL A 238 -43.92 72.47 35.52
C VAL A 238 -43.14 71.86 36.72
N LEU A 239 -42.89 72.46 37.89
CA LEU A 239 -43.38 73.61 38.65
C LEU A 239 -42.18 74.34 39.31
N VAL A 240 -42.33 75.50 39.96
CA VAL A 240 -43.55 76.33 40.12
C VAL A 240 -43.53 77.45 39.09
#